data_AF-A0A7L4R754-F1
#
_entry.id   AF-A0A7L4R754-F1
#
_cell.length_a   1.000
_cell.length_b   1.000
_cell.length_c   1.000
_cell.angle_alpha   90.00
_cell.angle_beta   90.00
_cell.angle_gamma   90.00
#
_symmetry.space_group_name_H-M   'P 1'
#
loop_
_entity.id
_entity.type
_entity.pdbx_description
1 polymer ?
#
loop_
_entity_poly.entity_id
_entity_poly.type
_entity_poly.pdbx_seq_one_letter_code
_entity_poly.pdbx_strand_id
1 'polypeptide(L)'
;MSNITLYVPENVKKEMDSHDEVRWSEVARKAIMEKVIQLRKLELLRKYVEKEPFTDEDYAWMDENDWHPVDEKEMKLSFVKEVQEISRHGKFRKVKNIKELFE
;
A
#
# COMPACT_ATOMS: atom_id res chain seq x y z
N MET A 1 -14.82 -5.62 -21.06
CA MET A 1 -13.34 -5.59 -20.96
C MET A 1 -12.79 -4.73 -22.09
N SER A 2 -11.74 -3.96 -21.81
CA SER A 2 -11.06 -3.10 -22.79
C SER A 2 -9.78 -3.79 -23.27
N ASN A 3 -9.42 -3.64 -24.56
CA ASN A 3 -8.18 -4.17 -25.12
C ASN A 3 -7.17 -3.03 -25.32
N ILE A 4 -5.89 -3.32 -25.08
CA ILE A 4 -4.77 -2.38 -25.24
C ILE A 4 -3.72 -3.08 -26.09
N THR A 5 -3.29 -2.42 -27.17
CA THR A 5 -2.15 -2.83 -28.00
C THR A 5 -0.96 -1.94 -27.65
N LEU A 6 0.18 -2.55 -27.30
CA LEU A 6 1.39 -1.83 -26.92
C LEU A 6 2.52 -2.16 -27.89
N TYR A 7 3.30 -1.14 -28.23
CA TYR A 7 4.58 -1.32 -28.93
C TYR A 7 5.68 -1.49 -27.90
N VAL A 8 6.49 -2.52 -28.08
CA VAL A 8 7.71 -2.76 -27.30
C VAL A 8 8.92 -2.73 -28.22
N PRO A 9 10.11 -2.35 -27.73
CA PRO A 9 11.34 -2.44 -28.50
C PRO A 9 11.60 -3.86 -29.03
N GLU A 10 12.17 -3.98 -30.22
CA GLU A 10 12.40 -5.25 -30.91
C GLU A 10 13.23 -6.25 -30.07
N ASN A 11 14.24 -5.74 -29.35
CA ASN A 11 15.06 -6.56 -28.46
C ASN A 11 14.25 -7.13 -27.30
N VAL A 12 13.29 -6.38 -26.76
CA VAL A 12 12.40 -6.85 -25.70
C VAL A 12 11.42 -7.88 -26.25
N LYS A 13 10.87 -7.65 -27.45
CA LYS A 13 9.97 -8.62 -28.09
C LYS A 13 10.65 -9.98 -28.30
N LYS A 14 11.90 -9.98 -28.79
CA LYS A 14 12.69 -11.21 -28.96
C LYS A 14 12.89 -11.97 -27.65
N GLU A 15 13.19 -11.27 -26.56
CA GLU A 15 13.32 -11.87 -25.23
C GLU A 15 11.99 -12.44 -24.72
N MET A 16 10.89 -11.71 -24.95
CA MET A 16 9.55 -12.18 -24.58
C MET A 16 9.17 -13.44 -25.36
N ASP A 17 9.52 -13.51 -26.65
CA ASP A 17 9.23 -14.64 -27.52
C ASP A 17 10.11 -15.87 -27.23
N SER A 18 11.31 -15.69 -26.65
CA SER A 18 12.13 -16.80 -26.16
C SER A 18 11.63 -17.39 -24.84
N HIS A 19 10.68 -16.73 -24.18
CA HIS A 19 10.06 -17.15 -22.92
C HIS A 19 8.54 -17.32 -23.10
N ASP A 20 8.15 -18.32 -23.89
CA ASP A 20 6.75 -18.62 -24.21
C ASP A 20 5.98 -19.24 -23.02
N GLU A 21 6.69 -19.72 -22.01
CA GLU A 21 6.14 -20.15 -20.72
C GLU A 21 5.52 -19.00 -19.91
N VAL A 22 5.90 -17.74 -20.22
CA VAL A 22 5.44 -16.55 -19.51
C VAL A 22 4.18 -15.97 -20.17
N ARG A 23 3.11 -15.83 -19.38
CA ARG A 23 1.91 -15.09 -19.80
C ARG A 23 2.12 -13.58 -19.70
N TRP A 24 2.81 -13.01 -20.68
CA TRP A 24 3.18 -11.60 -20.73
C TRP A 24 1.99 -10.62 -20.61
N SER A 25 0.80 -11.01 -21.07
CA SER A 25 -0.41 -10.20 -20.90
C SER A 25 -0.84 -10.05 -19.44
N GLU A 26 -0.67 -11.09 -18.62
CA GLU A 26 -0.95 -11.03 -17.17
C GLU A 26 0.12 -10.23 -16.43
N VAL A 27 1.38 -10.37 -16.83
CA VAL A 27 2.48 -9.54 -16.31
C VAL A 27 2.21 -8.06 -16.57
N ALA A 28 1.87 -7.71 -17.81
CA ALA A 28 1.53 -6.34 -18.18
C ALA A 28 0.30 -5.84 -17.41
N ARG A 29 -0.76 -6.64 -17.30
CA ARG A 29 -1.96 -6.27 -16.53
C ARG A 29 -1.62 -5.95 -15.08
N LYS A 30 -0.88 -6.84 -14.41
CA LYS A 30 -0.49 -6.66 -13.01
C LYS A 30 0.35 -5.41 -12.82
N ALA A 31 1.36 -5.19 -13.68
CA ALA A 31 2.21 -4.01 -13.61
C ALA A 31 1.42 -2.71 -13.81
N ILE A 32 0.46 -2.69 -14.75
CA ILE A 32 -0.41 -1.54 -14.97
C ILE A 32 -1.30 -1.27 -13.76
N MET A 33 -1.95 -2.30 -13.21
CA MET A 33 -2.82 -2.16 -12.03
C MET A 33 -2.05 -1.64 -10.81
N GLU A 34 -0.89 -2.23 -10.52
CA GLU A 34 0.00 -1.79 -9.44
C GLU A 34 0.41 -0.33 -9.64
N LYS A 35 0.73 0.07 -10.88
CA LYS A 35 1.10 1.44 -11.18
C LYS A 35 -0.05 2.42 -10.97
N VAL A 36 -1.27 2.05 -11.35
CA VAL A 36 -2.48 2.87 -11.12
C VAL A 36 -2.73 3.06 -9.63
N ILE A 37 -2.59 1.99 -8.82
CA ILE A 37 -2.70 2.08 -7.35
C ILE A 37 -1.64 3.02 -6.79
N GLN A 38 -0.38 2.90 -7.22
CA GLN A 38 0.70 3.79 -6.77
C GLN A 38 0.42 5.26 -7.10
N LEU A 39 -0.07 5.54 -8.31
CA LEU A 39 -0.42 6.91 -8.71
C LEU A 39 -1.54 7.46 -7.82
N ARG A 40 -2.55 6.65 -7.50
CA ARG A 40 -3.62 7.03 -6.58
C ARG A 40 -3.11 7.31 -5.17
N LYS A 41 -2.19 6.51 -4.64
CA LYS A 41 -1.51 6.77 -3.36
C LYS A 41 -0.80 8.13 -3.37
N LEU A 42 -0.07 8.43 -4.45
CA LEU A 42 0.64 9.72 -4.59
C LEU A 42 -0.32 10.91 -4.61
N GLU A 43 -1.46 10.80 -5.27
CA GLU A 43 -2.50 11.84 -5.24
C GLU A 43 -3.02 12.09 -3.81
N LEU A 44 -3.34 11.02 -3.08
CA LEU A 44 -3.83 11.11 -1.71
C LEU A 44 -2.76 11.64 -0.75
N LEU A 45 -1.49 11.24 -0.93
CA LEU A 45 -0.37 11.83 -0.18
C LEU A 45 -0.23 13.32 -0.45
N ARG A 46 -0.38 13.75 -1.71
CA ARG A 46 -0.29 15.17 -2.04
C ARG A 46 -1.39 15.96 -1.33
N LYS A 47 -2.65 15.51 -1.44
CA LYS A 47 -3.79 16.09 -0.71
C LYS A 47 -3.52 16.17 0.80
N TYR A 48 -2.99 15.09 1.38
CA TYR A 48 -2.64 15.03 2.79
C TYR A 48 -1.58 16.08 3.19
N VAL A 49 -0.52 16.22 2.40
CA VAL A 49 0.56 17.19 2.63
C VAL A 49 0.05 18.63 2.48
N GLU A 50 -0.77 18.87 1.47
CA GLU A 50 -1.39 20.17 1.17
C GLU A 50 -2.56 20.50 2.12
N LYS A 51 -2.95 19.55 2.99
CA LYS A 51 -4.09 19.63 3.93
C LYS A 51 -5.42 19.90 3.21
N GLU A 52 -5.55 19.38 2.00
CA GLU A 52 -6.80 19.39 1.26
C GLU A 52 -7.79 18.38 1.88
N PRO A 53 -9.10 18.67 1.86
CA PRO A 53 -10.11 17.72 2.32
C PRO A 53 -10.18 16.49 1.38
N PHE A 54 -10.32 15.31 1.97
CA PHE A 54 -10.60 14.08 1.24
C PHE A 54 -12.09 13.98 0.89
N THR A 55 -12.38 13.39 -0.27
CA THR A 55 -13.74 13.06 -0.68
C THR A 55 -14.18 11.71 -0.11
N ASP A 56 -15.47 11.40 -0.15
CA ASP A 56 -15.98 10.07 0.24
C ASP A 56 -15.39 8.95 -0.62
N GLU A 57 -15.11 9.23 -1.90
CA GLU A 57 -14.42 8.30 -2.81
C GLU A 57 -12.96 8.07 -2.40
N ASP A 58 -12.28 9.08 -1.87
CA ASP A 58 -10.92 8.92 -1.35
C ASP A 58 -10.93 7.98 -0.14
N TYR A 59 -11.88 8.15 0.79
CA TYR A 59 -12.03 7.26 1.95
C TYR A 59 -12.39 5.83 1.56
N ALA A 60 -13.39 5.65 0.70
CA ALA A 60 -13.77 4.32 0.22
C ALA A 60 -12.61 3.59 -0.45
N TRP A 61 -11.78 4.32 -1.21
CA TRP A 61 -10.58 3.76 -1.82
C TRP A 61 -9.52 3.36 -0.79
N MET A 62 -9.28 4.19 0.23
CA MET A 62 -8.33 3.89 1.33
C MET A 62 -8.75 2.63 2.10
N ASP A 63 -10.04 2.50 2.41
CA ASP A 63 -10.60 1.33 3.09
C ASP A 63 -10.47 0.06 2.24
N GLU A 64 -10.78 0.13 0.93
CA GLU A 64 -10.67 -1.01 0.02
C GLU A 64 -9.22 -1.49 -0.14
N ASN A 65 -8.26 -0.56 -0.13
CA ASN A 65 -6.84 -0.85 -0.38
C ASN A 65 -6.02 -1.03 0.91
N ASP A 66 -6.66 -0.99 2.08
CA ASP A 66 -6.04 -1.07 3.42
C ASP A 66 -4.78 -0.19 3.52
N TRP A 67 -4.90 1.07 3.09
CA TRP A 67 -3.78 2.00 3.06
C TRP A 67 -4.24 3.44 3.30
N HIS A 68 -3.51 4.17 4.13
CA HIS A 68 -3.73 5.58 4.43
C HIS A 68 -2.47 6.43 4.21
N PRO A 69 -2.58 7.72 3.84
CA PRO A 69 -1.44 8.62 3.68
C PRO A 69 -0.51 8.75 4.88
N VAL A 70 -1.02 8.46 6.08
CA VAL A 70 -0.23 8.48 7.32
C VAL A 70 0.75 7.30 7.41
N ASP A 71 0.51 6.21 6.69
CA ASP A 71 1.33 5.00 6.75
C ASP A 71 2.72 5.21 6.13
N GLU A 72 2.87 6.22 5.27
CA GLU A 72 4.17 6.62 4.71
C GLU A 72 5.02 7.44 5.68
N LYS A 73 4.45 7.85 6.83
CA LYS A 73 5.22 8.56 7.85
C LYS A 73 5.93 7.56 8.75
N GLU A 74 7.20 7.85 9.01
CA GLU A 74 7.93 7.19 10.09
C GLU A 74 7.23 7.46 11.43
N MET A 75 7.19 6.43 12.28
CA MET A 75 6.74 6.60 13.65
C MET A 75 7.61 7.62 14.38
N LYS A 76 6.99 8.47 15.20
CA LYS A 76 7.73 9.46 16.00
C LYS A 76 8.75 8.74 16.88
N LEU A 77 10.01 9.17 16.82
CA LEU A 77 11.10 8.61 17.62
C LEU A 77 10.80 8.61 19.13
N SER A 78 10.08 9.62 19.64
CA SER A 78 9.65 9.68 21.03
C SER A 78 8.72 8.52 21.39
N PHE A 79 7.76 8.21 20.51
CA PHE A 79 6.83 7.10 20.68
C PHE A 79 7.57 5.76 20.60
N VAL A 80 8.49 5.59 19.64
CA VAL A 80 9.30 4.38 19.53
C VAL A 80 10.12 4.15 20.81
N LYS A 81 10.72 5.19 21.36
CA LYS A 81 11.47 5.11 22.63
C LYS A 81 10.57 4.74 23.81
N GLU A 82 9.40 5.36 23.91
CA GLU A 82 8.40 5.05 24.95
C GLU A 82 7.94 3.59 24.89
N VAL A 83 7.61 3.08 23.69
CA VAL A 83 7.24 1.67 23.48
C VAL A 83 8.41 0.73 23.83
N GLN A 84 9.65 1.12 23.53
CA GLN A 84 10.83 0.35 23.92
C GLN A 84 11.05 0.33 25.44
N GLU A 85 10.79 1.43 26.14
CA GLU A 85 10.86 1.47 27.60
C GLU A 85 9.74 0.65 28.25
N ILE A 86 8.51 0.77 27.75
CA ILE A 86 7.37 -0.06 28.19
C ILE A 86 7.63 -1.54 27.90
N SER A 87 8.27 -1.89 26.79
CA SER A 87 8.59 -3.30 26.52
C SER A 87 9.70 -3.86 27.41
N ARG A 88 10.65 -3.02 27.82
CA ARG A 88 11.73 -3.42 28.72
C ARG A 88 11.29 -3.46 30.19
N HIS A 89 10.41 -2.56 30.62
CA HIS A 89 10.12 -2.32 32.04
C HIS A 89 8.61 -2.36 32.38
N GLY A 90 7.75 -2.44 31.37
CA GLY A 90 6.31 -2.49 31.55
C GLY A 90 5.83 -3.83 32.07
N LYS A 91 4.84 -3.78 32.97
CA LYS A 91 4.11 -4.96 33.42
C LYS A 91 3.03 -5.28 32.38
N PHE A 92 3.35 -6.17 31.44
CA PHE A 92 2.36 -6.69 30.52
C PHE A 92 1.33 -7.54 31.28
N ARG A 93 0.07 -7.09 31.29
CA ARG A 93 -1.04 -7.89 31.80
C ARG A 93 -1.41 -8.92 30.74
N LYS A 94 -1.12 -10.20 31.00
CA LYS A 94 -1.68 -11.30 30.21
C LYS A 94 -3.19 -11.35 30.47
N VAL A 95 -3.96 -10.88 29.51
CA VAL A 95 -5.41 -11.09 29.45
C VAL A 95 -5.70 -12.33 28.63
N LYS A 96 -6.61 -13.17 29.13
CA LYS A 96 -6.99 -14.43 28.46
C LYS A 96 -8.08 -14.22 27.42
N ASN A 97 -8.88 -13.15 27.57
CA ASN A 97 -9.97 -12.80 26.66
C ASN A 97 -10.12 -11.28 26.53
N ILE A 98 -10.58 -10.83 25.35
CA ILE A 98 -10.78 -9.41 25.03
C ILE A 98 -11.75 -8.70 25.99
N LYS A 99 -12.72 -9.43 26.58
CA LYS A 99 -13.67 -8.87 27.55
C LYS A 99 -12.99 -8.34 28.84
N GLU A 100 -11.85 -8.93 29.22
CA GLU A 100 -11.08 -8.51 30.42
C GLU A 100 -10.33 -7.18 30.24
N LEU A 101 -10.34 -6.60 29.03
CA LEU A 101 -9.73 -5.30 28.74
C LEU A 101 -10.68 -4.11 29.00
N PHE A 102 -11.99 -4.36 29.09
CA PHE A 102 -13.02 -3.32 29.20
C PHE A 102 -13.75 -3.32 30.56
N GLU A 103 -13.30 -4.14 31.51
CA GLU A 103 -13.67 -4.10 32.94
C GLU A 103 -12.58 -3.39 33.76
#